data_AF-A0A348NKK6-F1
#
_entry.id   AF-A0A348NKK6-F1
#
_cell.length_a   1.000
_cell.length_b   1.000
_cell.length_c   1.000
_cell.angle_alpha   90.00
_cell.angle_beta   90.00
_cell.angle_gamma   90.00
#
_symmetry.space_group_name_H-M   'P 1'
#
loop_
_entity.id
_entity.type
_entity.pdbx_description
1 polymer ?
#
loop_
_entity_poly.entity_id
_entity_poly.type
_entity_poly.pdbx_seq_one_letter_code
_entity_poly.pdbx_strand_id
1 'polypeptide(L)'
;MKNILAKHGLMAGIVLLFALVFVFGGVYSRYMTAQIEARANDGANAEWLVMFDGATRVEEFNIADIALKSYPLADGRGDFTPSVIAAYKLYAGDVNTAVGVIYVVASYGKFAGVQVAFAFDLATDTVVAVKVIAQSETPSYYGTLGTAFFAQFENKALDDIALTVDAVAGATYSSKSFEIALLFAREQYAADFGFEIPTIVMTLNSVAYNLDPATFVAMPFIADVTYGEDDTNVVVYLDSTFTYAGLVSGVEPAADVKSAIQAYASNAGTVSANVSFVEYDADSRELVMRSRGYSFDAITVTFVINATLDGIVSYEVDSDESYHEDYNELYNHALGEAPYVENHMIDQYLADEVTIDGIAGATVTSAAMQKLIALLDLFLIEIGGGD
;
A
#
# COMPACT_ATOMS: atom_id res chain seq x y z
N MET A 1 30.19 61.92 52.62
CA MET A 1 30.07 60.52 52.12
C MET A 1 29.77 59.49 53.22
N LYS A 2 30.44 59.50 54.38
CA LYS A 2 30.18 58.52 55.48
C LYS A 2 28.72 58.49 55.99
N ASN A 3 28.03 59.63 56.08
CA ASN A 3 26.62 59.67 56.53
C ASN A 3 25.59 59.13 55.53
N ILE A 4 25.92 59.07 54.23
CA ILE A 4 25.01 58.54 53.20
C ILE A 4 25.07 57.00 53.21
N LEU A 5 26.27 56.44 53.35
CA LEU A 5 26.47 55.00 53.54
C LEU A 5 25.84 54.48 54.84
N ALA A 6 25.86 55.27 55.93
CA ALA A 6 25.23 54.88 57.19
C ALA A 6 23.69 54.85 57.13
N LYS A 7 23.05 55.70 56.32
CA LYS A 7 21.58 55.77 56.21
C LYS A 7 20.98 54.92 55.10
N HIS A 8 21.71 54.73 54.00
CA HIS A 8 21.21 54.02 52.81
C HIS A 8 21.99 52.74 52.46
N GLY A 9 23.05 52.40 53.20
CA GLY A 9 23.88 51.23 52.92
C GLY A 9 23.12 49.89 53.02
N LEU A 10 22.16 49.78 53.95
CA LEU A 10 21.33 48.58 54.07
C LEU A 10 20.41 48.42 52.84
N MET A 11 19.72 49.50 52.44
CA MET A 11 18.86 49.49 51.25
C MET A 11 19.66 49.21 49.97
N ALA A 12 20.82 49.84 49.80
CA ALA A 12 21.70 49.58 48.67
C ALA A 12 22.20 48.12 48.65
N GLY A 13 22.54 47.55 49.82
CA GLY A 13 22.93 46.15 49.94
C GLY A 13 21.81 45.19 49.56
N ILE A 14 20.58 45.45 49.99
CA ILE A 14 19.41 44.62 49.64
C ILE A 14 19.10 44.70 48.14
N VAL A 15 19.11 45.90 47.55
CA VAL A 15 18.88 46.08 46.10
C VAL A 15 19.95 45.36 45.29
N LEU A 16 21.21 45.43 45.72
CA LEU A 16 22.32 44.77 45.03
C LEU A 16 22.22 43.24 45.17
N LEU A 17 21.82 42.72 46.33
CA LEU A 17 21.52 41.30 46.54
C LEU A 17 20.38 40.83 45.62
N PHE A 18 19.29 41.58 45.53
CA PHE A 18 18.18 41.25 44.63
C PHE A 18 18.62 41.25 43.16
N ALA A 19 19.35 42.27 42.72
CA ALA A 19 19.89 42.33 41.36
C ALA A 19 20.77 41.09 41.07
N LEU A 20 21.58 40.66 42.03
CA LEU A 20 22.44 39.48 41.91
C LEU A 20 21.60 38.20 41.80
N VAL A 21 20.55 38.04 42.62
CA VAL A 21 19.63 36.90 42.53
C VAL A 21 18.93 36.86 41.17
N PHE A 22 18.49 37.99 40.62
CA PHE A 22 17.83 38.02 39.30
C PHE A 22 18.80 37.70 38.15
N VAL A 23 20.03 38.23 38.19
CA VAL A 23 21.04 37.93 37.16
C VAL A 23 21.44 36.46 37.21
N PHE A 24 21.76 35.92 38.39
CA PHE A 24 22.10 34.51 38.52
C PHE A 24 20.91 33.58 38.23
N GLY A 25 19.70 33.96 38.64
CA GLY A 25 18.48 33.23 38.32
C GLY A 25 18.20 33.19 36.82
N GLY A 26 18.42 34.29 36.10
CA GLY A 26 18.27 34.35 34.64
C GLY A 26 19.30 33.50 33.90
N VAL A 27 20.57 33.53 34.32
CA VAL A 27 21.63 32.69 33.74
C VAL A 27 21.38 31.21 34.05
N TYR A 28 21.02 30.87 35.29
CA TYR A 28 20.71 29.50 35.69
C TYR A 28 19.48 28.95 34.95
N SER A 29 18.43 29.76 34.78
CA SER A 29 17.24 29.39 34.00
C SER A 29 17.61 29.07 32.55
N ARG A 30 18.37 29.94 31.87
CA ARG A 30 18.85 29.67 30.49
C ARG A 30 19.71 28.42 30.40
N TYR A 31 20.60 28.21 31.38
CA TYR A 31 21.45 27.02 31.45
C TYR A 31 20.63 25.74 31.62
N MET A 32 19.63 25.74 32.51
CA MET A 32 18.75 24.59 32.74
C MET A 32 17.90 24.30 31.50
N THR A 33 17.34 25.32 30.83
CA THR A 33 16.60 25.13 29.58
C THR A 33 17.51 24.53 28.50
N ALA A 34 18.72 25.04 28.32
CA ALA A 34 19.68 24.50 27.36
C ALA A 34 20.09 23.06 27.68
N GLN A 35 20.21 22.68 28.96
CA GLN A 35 20.46 21.29 29.35
C GLN A 35 19.26 20.36 29.09
N ILE A 36 18.03 20.83 29.33
CA ILE A 36 16.83 20.05 29.06
C ILE A 36 16.70 19.82 27.54
N GLU A 37 16.94 20.85 26.75
CA GLU A 37 16.95 20.79 25.29
C GLU A 37 18.07 19.87 24.78
N ALA A 38 19.28 19.98 25.34
CA ALA A 38 20.39 19.08 25.00
C ALA A 38 20.07 17.61 25.32
N ARG A 39 19.49 17.31 26.48
CA ARG A 39 19.09 15.93 26.84
C ARG A 39 17.93 15.41 26.00
N ALA A 40 16.97 16.26 25.65
CA ALA A 40 15.88 15.91 24.75
C ALA A 40 16.43 15.58 23.35
N ASN A 41 17.38 16.38 22.87
CA ASN A 41 18.08 16.15 21.62
C ASN A 41 18.95 14.88 21.69
N ASP A 42 19.66 14.62 22.79
CA ASP A 42 20.45 13.39 22.96
C ASP A 42 19.55 12.15 22.90
N GLY A 43 18.35 12.21 23.49
CA GLY A 43 17.35 11.14 23.44
C GLY A 43 16.78 10.91 22.04
N ALA A 44 16.40 11.99 21.35
CA ALA A 44 15.93 11.93 19.96
C ALA A 44 17.03 11.43 19.01
N ASN A 45 18.27 11.85 19.24
CA ASN A 45 19.42 11.41 18.44
C ASN A 45 19.68 9.90 18.61
N ALA A 46 19.59 9.38 19.84
CA ALA A 46 19.74 7.94 20.08
C ALA A 46 18.68 7.12 19.32
N GLU A 47 17.47 7.66 19.16
CA GLU A 47 16.38 7.02 18.43
C GLU A 47 16.65 6.86 16.93
N TRP A 48 17.34 7.82 16.33
CA TRP A 48 17.74 7.78 14.91
C TRP A 48 18.97 6.93 14.68
N LEU A 49 19.94 6.96 15.60
CA LEU A 49 21.16 6.18 15.49
C LEU A 49 20.90 4.66 15.50
N VAL A 50 19.87 4.19 16.23
CA VAL A 50 19.52 2.76 16.21
C VAL A 50 18.92 2.27 14.88
N MET A 51 18.51 3.18 14.00
CA MET A 51 18.00 2.82 12.67
C MET A 51 19.12 2.55 11.64
N PHE A 52 20.38 2.87 11.97
CA PHE A 52 21.49 2.75 11.05
C PHE A 52 22.74 2.24 11.77
N ASP A 53 23.06 0.96 11.56
CA ASP A 53 24.23 0.37 12.23
C ASP A 53 25.53 1.07 11.81
N GLY A 54 26.40 1.33 12.77
CA GLY A 54 27.65 2.06 12.57
C GLY A 54 27.53 3.60 12.53
N ALA A 55 26.33 4.18 12.55
CA ALA A 55 26.18 5.62 12.73
C ALA A 55 26.51 6.03 14.17
N THR A 56 27.30 7.09 14.33
CA THR A 56 27.72 7.62 15.65
C THR A 56 27.22 9.03 15.89
N ARG A 57 26.78 9.73 14.85
CA ARG A 57 26.24 11.09 14.93
C ARG A 57 25.10 11.27 13.94
N VAL A 58 24.10 12.05 14.33
CA VAL A 58 22.97 12.43 13.51
C VAL A 58 22.80 13.95 13.55
N GLU A 59 22.50 14.56 12.41
CA GLU A 59 22.26 16.00 12.29
C GLU A 59 21.04 16.24 11.41
N GLU A 60 20.11 17.08 11.87
CA GLU A 60 19.00 17.53 11.03
C GLU A 60 19.53 18.38 9.87
N PHE A 61 18.94 18.24 8.67
CA PHE A 61 19.36 19.02 7.52
C PHE A 61 18.18 19.54 6.69
N ASN A 62 18.44 20.62 5.95
CA ASN A 62 17.47 21.19 5.03
C ASN A 62 17.41 20.37 3.75
N ILE A 63 16.21 19.89 3.43
CA ILE A 63 15.91 19.16 2.19
C ILE A 63 15.78 20.12 1.00
N ALA A 64 15.98 19.60 -0.20
CA ALA A 64 15.69 20.28 -1.44
C ALA A 64 14.17 20.38 -1.66
N ASP A 65 13.73 21.45 -2.32
CA ASP A 65 12.34 21.56 -2.74
C ASP A 65 12.06 20.59 -3.91
N ILE A 66 11.07 19.72 -3.75
CA ILE A 66 10.56 18.86 -4.82
C ILE A 66 9.18 19.31 -5.28
N ALA A 67 8.83 18.99 -6.52
CA ALA A 67 7.48 19.24 -7.02
C ALA A 67 6.47 18.44 -6.20
N LEU A 68 5.39 19.10 -5.76
CA LEU A 68 4.32 18.41 -5.04
C LEU A 68 3.66 17.40 -5.98
N LYS A 69 3.75 16.13 -5.61
CA LYS A 69 3.12 15.02 -6.32
C LYS A 69 2.03 14.40 -5.45
N SER A 70 0.89 14.13 -6.07
CA SER A 70 -0.21 13.42 -5.43
C SER A 70 -0.16 11.94 -5.79
N TYR A 71 -0.50 11.10 -4.82
CA TYR A 71 -0.47 9.65 -4.92
C TYR A 71 -1.87 9.10 -4.69
N PRO A 72 -2.33 8.13 -5.49
CA PRO A 72 -3.64 7.55 -5.33
C PRO A 72 -3.73 6.76 -4.02
N LEU A 73 -4.81 7.00 -3.27
CA LEU A 73 -5.16 6.21 -2.11
C LEU A 73 -5.79 4.88 -2.53
N ALA A 74 -5.59 3.85 -1.71
CA ALA A 74 -6.22 2.54 -1.92
C ALA A 74 -7.76 2.64 -2.01
N ASP A 75 -8.33 1.78 -2.85
CA ASP A 75 -9.76 1.68 -3.20
C ASP A 75 -10.36 2.98 -3.78
N GLY A 76 -9.56 3.79 -4.48
CA GLY A 76 -10.07 4.96 -5.22
C GLY A 76 -10.60 6.08 -4.32
N ARG A 77 -10.11 6.19 -3.07
CA ARG A 77 -10.54 7.20 -2.09
C ARG A 77 -10.01 8.62 -2.39
N GLY A 78 -9.54 8.86 -3.60
CA GLY A 78 -8.88 10.09 -4.05
C GLY A 78 -7.37 10.03 -3.90
N ASP A 79 -6.73 11.19 -3.99
CA ASP A 79 -5.27 11.30 -3.95
C ASP A 79 -4.81 12.04 -2.70
N PHE A 80 -3.56 11.79 -2.29
CA PHE A 80 -2.91 12.45 -1.17
C PHE A 80 -1.52 12.95 -1.56
N THR A 81 -1.13 14.11 -1.06
CA THR A 81 0.22 14.67 -1.26
C THR A 81 1.00 14.51 0.05
N PRO A 82 1.99 13.59 0.11
CA PRO A 82 2.85 13.42 1.26
C PRO A 82 3.75 14.64 1.50
N SER A 83 4.35 14.70 2.69
CA SER A 83 5.35 15.72 3.02
C SER A 83 6.44 15.15 3.92
N VAL A 84 7.67 15.66 3.76
CA VAL A 84 8.75 15.39 4.70
C VAL A 84 8.60 16.34 5.89
N ILE A 85 8.47 15.77 7.09
CA ILE A 85 8.34 16.51 8.35
C ILE A 85 9.71 16.83 8.94
N ALA A 86 10.63 15.88 8.84
CA ALA A 86 12.00 16.01 9.33
C ALA A 86 12.93 15.16 8.47
N ALA A 87 14.19 15.60 8.35
CA ALA A 87 15.22 14.87 7.63
C ALA A 87 16.56 14.95 8.38
N TYR A 88 17.28 13.83 8.44
CA TYR A 88 18.51 13.73 9.22
C TYR A 88 19.62 13.08 8.42
N LYS A 89 20.84 13.63 8.47
CA LYS A 89 22.05 12.98 7.97
C LYS A 89 22.72 12.19 9.08
N LEU A 90 23.17 10.99 8.74
CA LEU A 90 23.86 10.08 9.62
C LEU A 90 25.34 10.04 9.26
N TYR A 91 26.22 10.04 10.25
CA TYR A 91 27.67 10.04 10.09
C TYR A 91 28.27 8.88 10.87
N ALA A 92 29.29 8.23 10.30
CA ALA A 92 30.06 7.17 10.96
C ALA A 92 31.45 7.67 11.38
N GLY A 93 31.80 7.46 12.64
CA GLY A 93 33.09 7.84 13.21
C GLY A 93 33.31 9.35 13.29
N ASP A 94 34.58 9.77 13.33
CA ASP A 94 34.99 11.18 13.40
C ASP A 94 35.01 11.88 12.03
N VAL A 95 34.51 11.21 10.98
CA VAL A 95 34.56 11.71 9.61
C VAL A 95 33.28 12.50 9.33
N ASN A 96 33.41 13.73 8.82
CA ASN A 96 32.29 14.56 8.35
C ASN A 96 31.66 14.05 7.03
N THR A 97 31.76 12.75 6.75
CA THR A 97 31.16 12.11 5.58
C THR A 97 29.87 11.43 6.03
N ALA A 98 28.74 11.83 5.43
CA ALA A 98 27.47 11.18 5.70
C ALA A 98 27.51 9.75 5.13
N VAL A 99 27.00 8.79 5.89
CA VAL A 99 26.86 7.38 5.50
C VAL A 99 25.41 7.00 5.23
N GLY A 100 24.47 7.76 5.78
CA GLY A 100 23.05 7.50 5.65
C GLY A 100 22.22 8.77 5.75
N VAL A 101 20.94 8.64 5.42
CA VAL A 101 19.94 9.70 5.59
C VAL A 101 18.65 9.10 6.13
N ILE A 102 17.93 9.83 6.97
CA ILE A 102 16.59 9.48 7.45
C ILE A 102 15.60 10.53 6.98
N TYR A 103 14.48 10.08 6.41
CA TYR A 103 13.33 10.92 6.09
C TYR A 103 12.13 10.51 6.93
N VAL A 104 11.53 11.45 7.66
CA VAL A 104 10.25 11.26 8.35
C VAL A 104 9.15 11.82 7.45
N VAL A 105 8.35 10.93 6.88
CA VAL A 105 7.31 11.28 5.90
C VAL A 105 5.93 11.18 6.51
N ALA A 106 5.12 12.22 6.35
CA ALA A 106 3.69 12.23 6.63
C ALA A 106 2.93 11.59 5.46
N SER A 107 2.12 10.59 5.76
CA SER A 107 1.32 9.83 4.79
C SER A 107 -0.13 9.66 5.27
N TYR A 108 -0.93 9.01 4.44
CA TYR A 108 -2.36 8.81 4.64
C TYR A 108 -2.72 7.33 4.51
N GLY A 109 -3.20 6.73 5.60
CA GLY A 109 -3.67 5.34 5.65
C GLY A 109 -5.19 5.24 5.52
N LYS A 110 -5.83 4.56 6.47
CA LYS A 110 -7.28 4.69 6.64
C LYS A 110 -7.62 6.11 7.07
N PHE A 111 -6.80 6.68 7.96
CA PHE A 111 -6.90 8.04 8.45
C PHE A 111 -5.62 8.85 8.15
N ALA A 112 -5.75 10.18 8.17
CA ALA A 112 -4.59 11.06 8.07
C ALA A 112 -3.73 10.99 9.35
N GLY A 113 -2.42 11.18 9.21
CA GLY A 113 -1.50 11.32 10.34
C GLY A 113 -0.57 10.13 10.58
N VAL A 114 -0.43 9.24 9.59
CA VAL A 114 0.64 8.23 9.61
C VAL A 114 1.97 8.94 9.35
N GLN A 115 2.96 8.72 10.21
CA GLN A 115 4.32 9.25 10.07
C GLN A 115 5.31 8.11 10.14
N VAL A 116 6.08 7.93 9.06
CA VAL A 116 7.04 6.84 8.93
C VAL A 116 8.41 7.42 8.64
N ALA A 117 9.41 6.97 9.39
CA ALA A 117 10.80 7.23 9.16
C ALA A 117 11.41 6.11 8.30
N PHE A 118 12.11 6.48 7.24
CA PHE A 118 12.92 5.58 6.44
C PHE A 118 14.38 5.99 6.52
N ALA A 119 15.27 5.04 6.84
CA ALA A 119 16.71 5.21 6.79
C ALA A 119 17.24 4.62 5.47
N PHE A 120 18.01 5.41 4.71
CA PHE A 120 18.64 5.00 3.47
C PHE A 120 20.17 5.00 3.60
N ASP A 121 20.82 4.01 3.01
CA ASP A 121 22.28 3.92 2.88
C ASP A 121 22.73 4.70 1.63
N LEU A 122 23.67 5.63 1.81
CA LEU A 122 24.17 6.49 0.73
C LEU A 122 25.17 5.79 -0.20
N ALA A 123 25.72 4.64 0.20
CA ALA A 123 26.67 3.88 -0.58
C ALA A 123 25.98 2.83 -1.46
N THR A 124 24.88 2.25 -0.98
CA THR A 124 24.15 1.18 -1.69
C THR A 124 22.79 1.60 -2.23
N ASP A 125 22.34 2.83 -1.98
CA ASP A 125 21.03 3.33 -2.39
C ASP A 125 19.89 2.38 -1.98
N THR A 126 19.94 1.88 -0.73
CA THR A 126 18.98 0.91 -0.21
C THR A 126 18.35 1.36 1.09
N VAL A 127 17.13 0.90 1.34
CA VAL A 127 16.46 1.07 2.63
C VAL A 127 17.12 0.18 3.68
N VAL A 128 17.60 0.79 4.76
CA VAL A 128 18.26 0.11 5.89
C VAL A 128 17.26 -0.22 6.98
N ALA A 129 16.36 0.72 7.28
CA ALA A 129 15.38 0.55 8.34
C ALA A 129 14.12 1.37 8.08
N VAL A 130 13.02 0.89 8.63
CA VAL A 130 11.73 1.58 8.67
C VAL A 130 11.27 1.67 10.11
N LYS A 131 10.71 2.82 10.49
CA LYS A 131 10.16 3.03 11.83
C LYS A 131 8.92 3.89 11.80
N VAL A 132 7.94 3.52 12.62
CA VAL A 132 6.68 4.26 12.71
C VAL A 132 6.78 5.24 13.87
N ILE A 133 6.61 6.52 13.57
CA ILE A 133 6.75 7.63 14.51
C ILE A 133 5.40 7.96 15.14
N ALA A 134 4.36 8.03 14.30
CA ALA A 134 3.00 8.28 14.73
C ALA A 134 2.02 7.59 13.78
N GLN A 135 0.88 7.15 14.30
CA GLN A 135 -0.22 6.62 13.49
C GLN A 135 -1.55 6.81 14.21
N SER A 136 -2.61 6.92 13.42
CA SER A 136 -4.00 7.14 13.84
C SER A 136 -4.94 6.05 13.29
N GLU A 137 -4.38 4.92 12.87
CA GLU A 137 -5.07 3.76 12.32
C GLU A 137 -5.84 3.00 13.42
N THR A 138 -6.81 2.19 13.01
CA THR A 138 -7.52 1.33 13.95
C THR A 138 -6.56 0.25 14.49
N PRO A 139 -6.37 0.12 15.81
CA PRO A 139 -5.34 -0.76 16.38
C PRO A 139 -5.42 -2.22 15.95
N SER A 140 -6.64 -2.77 15.80
CA SER A 140 -6.84 -4.16 15.38
C SER A 140 -6.38 -4.43 13.94
N TYR A 141 -6.61 -3.47 13.03
CA TYR A 141 -6.18 -3.59 11.64
C TYR A 141 -4.68 -3.30 11.51
N TYR A 142 -4.20 -2.21 12.12
CA TYR A 142 -2.78 -1.88 12.09
C TYR A 142 -1.91 -2.99 12.72
N GLY A 143 -2.41 -3.64 13.78
CA GLY A 143 -1.73 -4.76 14.44
C GLY A 143 -1.53 -5.99 13.55
N THR A 144 -2.19 -6.08 12.38
CA THR A 144 -1.91 -7.16 11.42
C THR A 144 -0.64 -6.90 10.60
N LEU A 145 -0.12 -5.68 10.58
CA LEU A 145 1.20 -5.36 10.02
C LEU A 145 2.28 -5.99 10.91
N GLY A 146 2.59 -7.26 10.63
CA GLY A 146 3.55 -8.05 11.40
C GLY A 146 4.99 -7.91 10.90
N THR A 147 5.88 -8.71 11.49
CA THR A 147 7.30 -8.75 11.12
C THR A 147 7.52 -9.00 9.62
N ALA A 148 6.71 -9.86 9.00
CA ALA A 148 6.81 -10.15 7.57
C ALA A 148 6.56 -8.91 6.70
N PHE A 149 5.68 -8.00 7.11
CA PHE A 149 5.45 -6.74 6.40
C PHE A 149 6.68 -5.82 6.50
N PHE A 150 7.20 -5.60 7.71
CA PHE A 150 8.35 -4.72 7.91
C PHE A 150 9.65 -5.28 7.31
N ALA A 151 9.79 -6.60 7.21
CA ALA A 151 10.93 -7.23 6.55
C ALA A 151 11.03 -6.89 5.05
N GLN A 152 9.92 -6.52 4.40
CA GLN A 152 9.94 -6.14 2.99
C GLN A 152 10.80 -4.89 2.71
N PHE A 153 11.03 -4.04 3.71
CA PHE A 153 11.79 -2.80 3.56
C PHE A 153 13.29 -3.01 3.76
N GLU A 154 13.72 -4.08 4.41
CA GLU A 154 15.14 -4.30 4.70
C GLU A 154 15.90 -4.59 3.41
N ASN A 155 16.95 -3.80 3.14
CA ASN A 155 17.76 -3.85 1.91
C ASN A 155 16.96 -3.65 0.62
N LYS A 156 15.76 -3.04 0.68
CA LYS A 156 15.01 -2.72 -0.54
C LYS A 156 15.78 -1.68 -1.34
N ALA A 157 16.13 -2.02 -2.58
CA ALA A 157 16.91 -1.15 -3.43
C ALA A 157 16.05 0.02 -3.94
N LEU A 158 16.57 1.24 -3.84
CA LEU A 158 15.88 2.45 -4.31
C LEU A 158 15.95 2.59 -5.83
N ASP A 159 16.72 1.77 -6.53
CA ASP A 159 16.73 1.68 -8.00
C ASP A 159 15.73 0.64 -8.53
N ASP A 160 14.89 0.04 -7.68
CA ASP A 160 13.76 -0.76 -8.15
C ASP A 160 12.76 0.15 -8.88
N ILE A 161 12.49 -0.17 -10.15
CA ILE A 161 11.59 0.61 -11.01
C ILE A 161 10.17 0.62 -10.46
N ALA A 162 9.69 -0.51 -9.93
CA ALA A 162 8.33 -0.61 -9.42
C ALA A 162 8.22 -0.11 -7.97
N LEU A 163 9.29 -0.29 -7.18
CA LEU A 163 9.38 -0.01 -5.74
C LEU A 163 8.03 -0.19 -5.02
N THR A 164 7.57 -1.44 -4.96
CA THR A 164 6.29 -1.80 -4.34
C THR A 164 6.47 -2.34 -2.92
N VAL A 165 5.37 -2.32 -2.18
CA VAL A 165 5.23 -2.95 -0.86
C VAL A 165 3.98 -3.81 -0.90
N ASP A 166 4.11 -5.10 -0.61
CA ASP A 166 2.99 -6.03 -0.59
C ASP A 166 2.03 -5.68 0.54
N ALA A 167 0.76 -5.54 0.18
CA ALA A 167 -0.29 -5.21 1.13
C ALA A 167 -0.64 -6.41 2.02
N VAL A 168 -0.90 -6.15 3.30
CA VAL A 168 -1.40 -7.16 4.23
C VAL A 168 -2.93 -7.17 4.20
N ALA A 169 -3.52 -8.36 4.02
CA ALA A 169 -4.96 -8.55 4.08
C ALA A 169 -5.53 -8.05 5.43
N GLY A 170 -6.60 -7.25 5.35
CA GLY A 170 -7.20 -6.59 6.52
C GLY A 170 -6.52 -5.28 6.95
N ALA A 171 -5.36 -4.94 6.38
CA ALA A 171 -4.64 -3.69 6.61
C ALA A 171 -4.18 -3.03 5.30
N THR A 172 -4.96 -3.18 4.23
CA THR A 172 -4.64 -2.65 2.90
C THR A 172 -4.36 -1.15 2.92
N TYR A 173 -5.21 -0.36 3.60
CA TYR A 173 -5.03 1.09 3.69
C TYR A 173 -3.78 1.49 4.45
N SER A 174 -3.50 0.82 5.57
CA SER A 174 -2.30 1.07 6.35
C SER A 174 -1.07 0.67 5.53
N SER A 175 -1.07 -0.49 4.88
CA SER A 175 0.02 -0.95 4.00
C SER A 175 0.32 0.07 2.89
N LYS A 176 -0.73 0.56 2.21
CA LYS A 176 -0.59 1.55 1.13
C LYS A 176 0.03 2.86 1.61
N SER A 177 -0.21 3.26 2.86
CA SER A 177 0.41 4.46 3.42
C SER A 177 1.93 4.39 3.51
N PHE A 178 2.50 3.20 3.77
CA PHE A 178 3.94 3.00 3.80
C PHE A 178 4.55 3.01 2.40
N GLU A 179 3.86 2.41 1.43
CA GLU A 179 4.28 2.44 0.02
C GLU A 179 4.36 3.89 -0.48
N ILE A 180 3.29 4.68 -0.26
CA ILE A 180 3.25 6.10 -0.62
C ILE A 180 4.37 6.88 0.07
N ALA A 181 4.59 6.63 1.37
CA ALA A 181 5.62 7.31 2.14
C ALA A 181 7.03 6.98 1.64
N LEU A 182 7.28 5.73 1.26
CA LEU A 182 8.55 5.26 0.72
C LEU A 182 8.82 5.86 -0.68
N LEU A 183 7.82 5.83 -1.57
CA LEU A 183 7.93 6.43 -2.90
C LEU A 183 8.28 7.92 -2.81
N PHE A 184 7.61 8.65 -1.92
CA PHE A 184 7.89 10.07 -1.71
C PHE A 184 9.26 10.30 -1.07
N ALA A 185 9.68 9.47 -0.11
CA ALA A 185 11.03 9.54 0.47
C ALA A 185 12.12 9.30 -0.60
N ARG A 186 11.90 8.37 -1.54
CA ARG A 186 12.79 8.13 -2.69
C ARG A 186 12.88 9.35 -3.61
N GLU A 187 11.77 10.03 -3.89
CA GLU A 187 11.77 11.27 -4.67
C GLU A 187 12.55 12.39 -3.98
N GLN A 188 12.40 12.52 -2.65
CA GLN A 188 13.20 13.47 -1.88
C GLN A 188 14.69 13.09 -1.90
N TYR A 189 15.00 11.82 -1.75
CA TYR A 189 16.36 11.30 -1.83
C TYR A 189 17.04 11.62 -3.17
N ALA A 190 16.32 11.39 -4.28
CA ALA A 190 16.75 11.77 -5.61
C ALA A 190 17.11 13.25 -5.73
N ALA A 191 16.26 14.13 -5.19
CA ALA A 191 16.49 15.57 -5.22
C ALA A 191 17.67 16.02 -4.34
N ASP A 192 17.83 15.41 -3.16
CA ASP A 192 18.86 15.79 -2.19
C ASP A 192 20.26 15.31 -2.57
N PHE A 193 20.36 14.13 -3.18
CA PHE A 193 21.63 13.43 -3.41
C PHE A 193 21.94 13.19 -4.90
N GLY A 194 21.06 13.62 -5.81
CA GLY A 194 21.25 13.42 -7.24
C GLY A 194 21.11 11.95 -7.67
N PHE A 195 20.37 11.15 -6.89
CA PHE A 195 20.04 9.78 -7.26
C PHE A 195 19.07 9.78 -8.46
N GLU A 196 19.42 9.05 -9.52
CA GLU A 196 18.55 8.93 -10.69
C GLU A 196 17.54 7.82 -10.44
N ILE A 197 16.26 8.18 -10.30
CA ILE A 197 15.16 7.20 -10.23
C ILE A 197 15.08 6.53 -11.59
N PRO A 198 15.37 5.22 -11.71
CA PRO A 198 15.19 4.53 -12.97
C PRO A 198 13.73 4.58 -13.38
N THR A 199 13.54 4.93 -14.64
CA THR A 199 12.25 4.93 -15.30
C THR A 199 12.33 3.95 -16.45
N ILE A 200 11.38 3.03 -16.52
CA ILE A 200 11.16 2.28 -17.75
C ILE A 200 10.06 2.99 -18.50
N VAL A 201 10.31 3.32 -19.76
CA VAL A 201 9.22 3.61 -20.69
C VAL A 201 8.44 2.32 -20.86
N MET A 202 7.33 2.20 -20.16
CA MET A 202 6.44 1.05 -20.19
C MET A 202 5.03 1.50 -20.52
N THR A 203 4.42 0.80 -21.48
CA THR A 203 3.02 0.92 -21.82
C THR A 203 2.35 -0.42 -21.54
N LEU A 204 1.37 -0.41 -20.64
CA LEU A 204 0.46 -1.54 -20.47
C LEU A 204 -0.58 -1.48 -21.59
N ASN A 205 -0.45 -2.37 -22.57
CA ASN A 205 -1.35 -2.40 -23.72
C ASN A 205 -2.70 -2.99 -23.32
N SER A 206 -2.69 -4.09 -22.56
CA SER A 206 -3.89 -4.70 -22.00
C SER A 206 -3.61 -5.60 -20.81
N VAL A 207 -4.63 -5.82 -19.98
CA VAL A 207 -4.69 -6.91 -18.98
C VAL A 207 -6.07 -7.56 -19.10
N ALA A 208 -6.08 -8.88 -19.25
CA ALA A 208 -7.28 -9.68 -19.41
C ALA A 208 -7.20 -10.96 -18.56
N TYR A 209 -8.33 -11.63 -18.39
CA TYR A 209 -8.35 -12.97 -17.81
C TYR A 209 -7.72 -13.97 -18.77
N ASN A 210 -6.98 -14.92 -18.23
CA ASN A 210 -6.60 -16.12 -18.95
C ASN A 210 -7.82 -17.04 -19.01
N LEU A 211 -8.23 -17.39 -20.23
CA LEU A 211 -9.41 -18.23 -20.47
C LEU A 211 -9.04 -19.65 -20.91
N ASP A 212 -7.74 -19.96 -21.03
CA ASP A 212 -7.27 -21.31 -21.33
C ASP A 212 -7.50 -22.25 -20.15
N PRO A 213 -8.37 -23.26 -20.27
CA PRO A 213 -8.69 -24.16 -19.16
C PRO A 213 -7.48 -24.95 -18.63
N ALA A 214 -6.41 -25.10 -19.41
CA ALA A 214 -5.20 -25.78 -18.97
C ALA A 214 -4.36 -24.94 -17.98
N THR A 215 -4.52 -23.61 -17.97
CA THR A 215 -3.59 -22.70 -17.28
C THR A 215 -4.26 -21.63 -16.41
N PHE A 216 -5.53 -21.30 -16.66
CA PHE A 216 -6.28 -20.23 -15.98
C PHE A 216 -6.39 -20.32 -14.45
N VAL A 217 -6.23 -21.50 -13.83
CA VAL A 217 -6.23 -21.65 -12.37
C VAL A 217 -4.93 -21.17 -11.76
N ALA A 218 -3.79 -21.55 -12.36
CA ALA A 218 -2.46 -21.18 -11.87
C ALA A 218 -2.05 -19.76 -12.32
N MET A 219 -2.53 -19.36 -13.49
CA MET A 219 -2.15 -18.12 -14.18
C MET A 219 -3.41 -17.40 -14.66
N PRO A 220 -4.22 -16.83 -13.74
CA PRO A 220 -5.55 -16.29 -14.05
C PRO A 220 -5.55 -15.04 -14.93
N PHE A 221 -4.41 -14.38 -15.12
CA PHE A 221 -4.33 -13.17 -15.93
C PHE A 221 -3.24 -13.24 -16.99
N ILE A 222 -3.46 -12.47 -18.05
CA ILE A 222 -2.51 -12.22 -19.13
C ILE A 222 -2.33 -10.71 -19.25
N ALA A 223 -1.08 -10.25 -19.32
CA ALA A 223 -0.74 -8.87 -19.58
C ALA A 223 0.07 -8.73 -20.86
N ASP A 224 -0.34 -7.78 -21.71
CA ASP A 224 0.38 -7.35 -22.91
C ASP A 224 1.05 -6.01 -22.62
N VAL A 225 2.37 -5.97 -22.73
CA VAL A 225 3.20 -4.83 -22.31
C VAL A 225 4.23 -4.52 -23.38
N THR A 226 4.42 -3.23 -23.66
CA THR A 226 5.54 -2.71 -24.45
C THR A 226 6.49 -1.96 -23.53
N TYR A 227 7.78 -2.24 -23.58
CA TYR A 227 8.77 -1.63 -22.70
C TYR A 227 10.12 -1.34 -23.35
N GLY A 228 10.86 -0.40 -22.74
CA GLY A 228 12.21 -0.02 -23.15
C GLY A 228 12.25 0.97 -24.32
N GLU A 229 13.43 1.46 -24.65
CA GLU A 229 13.63 2.41 -25.77
C GLU A 229 13.40 1.77 -27.15
N ASP A 230 13.52 0.45 -27.23
CA ASP A 230 13.32 -0.33 -28.45
C ASP A 230 11.85 -0.76 -28.66
N ASP A 231 10.91 -0.29 -27.84
CA ASP A 231 9.49 -0.68 -27.86
C ASP A 231 9.30 -2.21 -27.89
N THR A 232 10.02 -2.93 -27.01
CA THR A 232 9.94 -4.39 -26.95
C THR A 232 8.59 -4.81 -26.40
N ASN A 233 7.83 -5.56 -27.21
CA ASN A 233 6.54 -6.12 -26.79
C ASN A 233 6.72 -7.51 -26.15
N VAL A 234 5.97 -7.75 -25.08
CA VAL A 234 5.90 -9.05 -24.37
C VAL A 234 4.47 -9.30 -23.91
N VAL A 235 4.06 -10.57 -23.96
CA VAL A 235 2.82 -11.05 -23.35
C VAL A 235 3.19 -12.05 -22.26
N VAL A 236 2.72 -11.83 -21.05
CA VAL A 236 3.09 -12.62 -19.86
C VAL A 236 1.86 -13.13 -19.13
N TYR A 237 2.02 -14.28 -18.50
CA TYR A 237 1.09 -14.80 -17.51
C TYR A 237 1.36 -14.15 -16.16
N LEU A 238 0.29 -13.84 -15.43
CA LEU A 238 0.34 -13.36 -14.05
C LEU A 238 -0.49 -14.26 -13.14
N ASP A 239 -0.04 -14.39 -11.89
CA ASP A 239 -0.78 -15.09 -10.85
C ASP A 239 -1.94 -14.25 -10.26
N SER A 240 -2.64 -14.77 -9.25
CA SER A 240 -3.76 -14.06 -8.59
C SER A 240 -3.38 -12.76 -7.89
N THR A 241 -2.08 -12.52 -7.68
CA THR A 241 -1.51 -11.30 -7.09
C THR A 241 -0.84 -10.40 -8.13
N PHE A 242 -1.05 -10.68 -9.42
CA PHE A 242 -0.43 -10.00 -10.56
C PHE A 242 1.08 -10.19 -10.66
N THR A 243 1.67 -11.12 -9.92
CA THR A 243 3.10 -11.42 -10.02
C THR A 243 3.37 -12.24 -11.29
N TYR A 244 4.49 -11.97 -11.95
CA TYR A 244 4.92 -12.71 -13.14
C TYR A 244 4.96 -14.22 -12.89
N ALA A 245 4.20 -14.97 -13.68
CA ALA A 245 4.07 -16.42 -13.58
C ALA A 245 4.63 -17.17 -14.81
N GLY A 246 4.84 -16.49 -15.93
CA GLY A 246 5.44 -17.09 -17.12
C GLY A 246 5.33 -16.23 -18.38
N LEU A 247 5.97 -16.69 -19.46
CA LEU A 247 5.97 -16.04 -20.76
C LEU A 247 4.90 -16.67 -21.65
N VAL A 248 4.03 -15.84 -22.25
CA VAL A 248 3.11 -16.25 -23.31
C VAL A 248 3.78 -16.07 -24.68
N SER A 249 4.31 -14.88 -24.94
CA SER A 249 5.03 -14.57 -26.18
C SER A 249 6.03 -13.41 -25.99
N GLY A 250 7.02 -13.31 -26.88
CA GLY A 250 8.08 -12.30 -26.82
C GLY A 250 9.39 -12.82 -26.22
N VAL A 251 10.14 -11.91 -25.59
CA VAL A 251 11.42 -12.22 -24.90
C VAL A 251 11.21 -12.13 -23.40
N GLU A 252 11.80 -13.07 -22.66
CA GLU A 252 11.78 -13.12 -21.20
C GLU A 252 12.22 -11.76 -20.60
N PRO A 253 11.34 -11.04 -19.87
CA PRO A 253 11.69 -9.76 -19.30
C PRO A 253 12.75 -9.89 -18.19
N ALA A 254 13.55 -8.85 -18.00
CA ALA A 254 14.43 -8.76 -16.84
C ALA A 254 13.61 -8.62 -15.53
N ALA A 255 14.24 -8.88 -14.39
CA ALA A 255 13.54 -8.96 -13.10
C ALA A 255 12.86 -7.64 -12.71
N ASP A 256 13.50 -6.53 -12.98
CA ASP A 256 12.99 -5.16 -12.80
C ASP A 256 11.77 -4.87 -13.68
N VAL A 257 11.79 -5.32 -14.95
CA VAL A 257 10.63 -5.25 -15.84
C VAL A 257 9.47 -6.08 -15.30
N LYS A 258 9.72 -7.29 -14.78
CA LYS A 258 8.66 -8.14 -14.19
C LYS A 258 7.97 -7.47 -13.01
N SER A 259 8.74 -6.86 -12.11
CA SER A 259 8.19 -6.08 -10.99
C SER A 259 7.35 -4.90 -11.49
N ALA A 260 7.81 -4.21 -12.54
CA ALA A 260 7.05 -3.11 -13.15
C ALA A 260 5.74 -3.62 -13.78
N ILE A 261 5.74 -4.76 -14.48
CA ILE A 261 4.51 -5.36 -15.04
C ILE A 261 3.48 -5.62 -13.93
N GLN A 262 3.89 -6.18 -12.80
CA GLN A 262 2.98 -6.40 -11.66
C GLN A 262 2.32 -5.10 -11.21
N ALA A 263 3.10 -4.05 -11.01
CA ALA A 263 2.60 -2.75 -10.55
C ALA A 263 1.64 -2.10 -11.57
N TYR A 264 1.95 -2.18 -12.86
CA TYR A 264 1.07 -1.66 -13.92
C TYR A 264 -0.23 -2.47 -14.00
N ALA A 265 -0.12 -3.81 -13.99
CA ALA A 265 -1.28 -4.68 -14.13
C ALA A 265 -2.24 -4.60 -12.93
N SER A 266 -1.72 -4.54 -11.70
CA SER A 266 -2.55 -4.42 -10.49
C SER A 266 -3.34 -3.10 -10.44
N ASN A 267 -2.82 -2.05 -11.10
CA ASN A 267 -3.45 -0.73 -11.14
C ASN A 267 -4.37 -0.52 -12.37
N ALA A 268 -4.42 -1.46 -13.31
CA ALA A 268 -5.19 -1.31 -14.54
C ALA A 268 -6.71 -1.25 -14.31
N GLY A 269 -7.20 -1.96 -13.29
CA GLY A 269 -8.63 -2.01 -12.94
C GLY A 269 -9.53 -2.72 -13.95
N THR A 270 -9.00 -3.26 -15.05
CA THR A 270 -9.75 -3.96 -16.11
C THR A 270 -10.18 -5.37 -15.72
N VAL A 271 -9.42 -6.02 -14.83
CA VAL A 271 -9.70 -7.35 -14.27
C VAL A 271 -9.80 -7.27 -12.75
N SER A 272 -10.45 -8.25 -12.12
CA SER A 272 -10.65 -8.29 -10.67
C SER A 272 -10.10 -9.59 -10.09
N ALA A 273 -9.15 -9.48 -9.16
CA ALA A 273 -8.66 -10.62 -8.37
C ALA A 273 -9.72 -11.19 -7.40
N ASN A 274 -10.88 -10.55 -7.27
CA ASN A 274 -11.97 -11.03 -6.44
C ASN A 274 -12.82 -12.11 -7.12
N VAL A 275 -12.61 -12.38 -8.41
CA VAL A 275 -13.25 -13.48 -9.15
C VAL A 275 -12.17 -14.32 -9.82
N SER A 276 -12.32 -15.64 -9.80
CA SER A 276 -11.34 -16.55 -10.42
C SER A 276 -11.96 -17.89 -10.78
N PHE A 277 -11.34 -18.57 -11.75
CA PHE A 277 -11.58 -19.97 -12.03
C PHE A 277 -10.95 -20.86 -10.95
N VAL A 278 -11.61 -21.96 -10.63
CA VAL A 278 -11.12 -22.97 -9.68
C VAL A 278 -10.77 -24.26 -10.42
N GLU A 279 -11.63 -24.71 -11.32
CA GLU A 279 -11.45 -25.92 -12.11
C GLU A 279 -12.35 -25.92 -13.34
N TYR A 280 -11.95 -26.63 -14.40
CA TYR A 280 -12.82 -27.01 -15.51
C TYR A 280 -12.55 -28.45 -15.93
N ASP A 281 -13.60 -29.26 -15.91
CA ASP A 281 -13.60 -30.63 -16.43
C ASP A 281 -14.28 -30.65 -17.80
N ALA A 282 -13.51 -30.92 -18.85
CA ALA A 282 -14.00 -30.94 -20.23
C ALA A 282 -14.95 -32.13 -20.53
N ASP A 283 -14.85 -33.23 -19.79
CA ASP A 283 -15.67 -34.42 -20.00
C ASP A 283 -17.08 -34.22 -19.40
N SER A 284 -17.17 -33.66 -18.19
CA SER A 284 -18.43 -33.32 -17.54
C SER A 284 -18.98 -31.95 -17.97
N ARG A 285 -18.11 -31.08 -18.53
CA ARG A 285 -18.36 -29.65 -18.79
C ARG A 285 -18.69 -28.86 -17.52
N GLU A 286 -18.14 -29.30 -16.40
CA GLU A 286 -18.28 -28.60 -15.12
C GLU A 286 -17.21 -27.52 -15.00
N LEU A 287 -17.65 -26.27 -14.86
CA LEU A 287 -16.81 -25.10 -14.59
C LEU A 287 -17.07 -24.64 -13.16
N VAL A 288 -16.03 -24.65 -12.33
CA VAL A 288 -16.08 -24.15 -10.95
C VAL A 288 -15.44 -22.77 -10.91
N MET A 289 -16.20 -21.79 -10.43
CA MET A 289 -15.75 -20.40 -10.28
C MET A 289 -15.96 -19.95 -8.83
N ARG A 290 -15.15 -18.99 -8.39
CA ARG A 290 -15.33 -18.36 -7.08
C ARG A 290 -15.32 -16.85 -7.18
N SER A 291 -16.07 -16.21 -6.30
CA SER A 291 -16.08 -14.76 -6.12
C SER A 291 -16.10 -14.37 -4.64
N ARG A 292 -15.53 -13.22 -4.30
CA ARG A 292 -15.53 -12.70 -2.93
C ARG A 292 -16.72 -11.78 -2.70
N GLY A 293 -17.68 -12.25 -1.91
CA GLY A 293 -18.86 -11.51 -1.46
C GLY A 293 -18.61 -10.66 -0.21
N TYR A 294 -19.65 -10.48 0.60
CA TYR A 294 -19.59 -9.75 1.87
C TYR A 294 -18.96 -10.60 2.98
N SER A 295 -19.20 -11.91 2.97
CA SER A 295 -18.64 -12.85 3.95
C SER A 295 -17.13 -13.03 3.76
N PHE A 296 -16.48 -13.62 4.77
CA PHE A 296 -15.06 -13.96 4.66
C PHE A 296 -14.82 -15.15 3.73
N ASP A 297 -15.79 -16.07 3.67
CA ASP A 297 -15.77 -17.23 2.80
C ASP A 297 -16.15 -16.83 1.37
N ALA A 298 -15.64 -17.57 0.39
CA ALA A 298 -15.89 -17.25 -1.01
C ALA A 298 -17.22 -17.86 -1.47
N ILE A 299 -17.96 -17.12 -2.28
CA ILE A 299 -19.08 -17.66 -3.06
C ILE A 299 -18.48 -18.57 -4.12
N THR A 300 -18.87 -19.84 -4.13
CA THR A 300 -18.44 -20.82 -5.13
C THR A 300 -19.64 -21.23 -5.98
N VAL A 301 -19.48 -21.18 -7.30
CA VAL A 301 -20.53 -21.57 -8.24
C VAL A 301 -19.98 -22.64 -9.18
N THR A 302 -20.68 -23.77 -9.25
CA THR A 302 -20.41 -24.84 -10.20
C THR A 302 -21.43 -24.74 -11.32
N PHE A 303 -20.96 -24.47 -12.54
CA PHE A 303 -21.78 -24.42 -13.75
C PHE A 303 -21.59 -25.69 -14.57
N VAL A 304 -22.69 -26.25 -15.08
CA VAL A 304 -22.65 -27.31 -16.09
C VAL A 304 -22.93 -26.68 -17.45
N ILE A 305 -21.92 -26.63 -18.31
CA ILE A 305 -22.00 -26.00 -19.63
C ILE A 305 -22.68 -26.96 -20.62
N ASN A 306 -23.46 -26.39 -21.53
CA ASN A 306 -24.19 -27.16 -22.55
C ASN A 306 -23.22 -27.80 -23.57
N ALA A 307 -23.73 -28.70 -24.41
CA ALA A 307 -22.89 -29.42 -25.36
C ALA A 307 -22.33 -28.54 -26.49
N THR A 308 -22.94 -27.37 -26.74
CA THR A 308 -22.51 -26.38 -27.74
C THR A 308 -21.49 -25.38 -27.20
N LEU A 309 -21.19 -25.44 -25.89
CA LEU A 309 -20.24 -24.57 -25.19
C LEU A 309 -20.60 -23.08 -25.22
N ASP A 310 -21.85 -22.75 -25.47
CA ASP A 310 -22.37 -21.38 -25.62
C ASP A 310 -23.41 -21.00 -24.56
N GLY A 311 -23.60 -21.84 -23.53
CA GLY A 311 -24.55 -21.58 -22.46
C GLY A 311 -24.52 -22.60 -21.34
N ILE A 312 -25.33 -22.36 -20.30
CA ILE A 312 -25.40 -23.19 -19.09
C ILE A 312 -26.65 -24.08 -19.11
N VAL A 313 -26.52 -25.32 -18.62
CA VAL A 313 -27.61 -26.28 -18.43
C VAL A 313 -28.14 -26.25 -16.99
N SER A 314 -27.23 -26.19 -16.02
CA SER A 314 -27.56 -26.17 -14.59
C SER A 314 -26.43 -25.52 -13.81
N TYR A 315 -26.73 -25.11 -12.58
CA TYR A 315 -25.75 -24.55 -11.66
C TYR A 315 -26.01 -24.99 -10.22
N GLU A 316 -24.98 -24.93 -9.38
CA GLU A 316 -25.03 -25.11 -7.94
C GLU A 316 -24.22 -24.01 -7.26
N VAL A 317 -24.78 -23.38 -6.21
CA VAL A 317 -24.11 -22.33 -5.44
C VAL A 317 -23.81 -22.84 -4.03
N ASP A 318 -22.56 -22.68 -3.62
CA ASP A 318 -22.11 -22.82 -2.24
C ASP A 318 -21.67 -21.44 -1.71
N SER A 319 -22.35 -20.97 -0.65
CA SER A 319 -22.19 -19.61 -0.13
C SER A 319 -22.65 -19.52 1.32
N ASP A 320 -21.80 -18.90 2.15
CA ASP A 320 -22.08 -18.56 3.55
C ASP A 320 -22.45 -17.06 3.71
N GLU A 321 -22.89 -16.41 2.63
CA GLU A 321 -23.30 -15.01 2.66
C GLU A 321 -24.45 -14.79 3.66
N SER A 322 -24.27 -13.87 4.61
CA SER A 322 -25.32 -13.59 5.59
C SER A 322 -26.17 -12.41 5.12
N TYR A 323 -27.46 -12.66 4.86
CA TYR A 323 -28.45 -11.62 4.54
C TYR A 323 -29.27 -11.18 5.76
N HIS A 324 -28.71 -11.33 6.98
CA HIS A 324 -29.43 -11.17 8.25
C HIS A 324 -29.31 -9.76 8.84
N GLU A 325 -30.41 -9.28 9.42
CA GLU A 325 -30.58 -7.93 9.98
C GLU A 325 -29.63 -7.59 11.15
N ASP A 326 -29.11 -8.61 11.84
CA ASP A 326 -28.22 -8.43 13.01
C ASP A 326 -26.89 -7.74 12.67
N TYR A 327 -26.51 -7.69 11.38
CA TYR A 327 -25.29 -7.05 10.90
C TYR A 327 -25.55 -5.70 10.20
N ASN A 328 -26.81 -5.38 9.86
CA ASN A 328 -27.20 -4.11 9.25
C ASN A 328 -28.72 -3.83 9.39
N GLU A 329 -29.08 -2.82 10.17
CA GLU A 329 -30.49 -2.42 10.42
C GLU A 329 -31.23 -1.90 9.17
N LEU A 330 -30.52 -1.67 8.05
CA LEU A 330 -31.09 -1.28 6.76
C LEU A 330 -31.43 -2.46 5.84
N TYR A 331 -31.17 -3.71 6.25
CA TYR A 331 -31.34 -4.89 5.41
C TYR A 331 -32.71 -5.57 5.54
N ASN A 332 -33.18 -6.14 4.42
CA ASN A 332 -34.50 -6.77 4.31
C ASN A 332 -34.38 -8.30 4.44
N HIS A 333 -34.77 -8.87 5.57
CA HIS A 333 -34.84 -10.32 5.80
C HIS A 333 -35.84 -11.05 4.88
N ALA A 334 -36.67 -10.33 4.11
CA ALA A 334 -37.62 -10.92 3.18
C ALA A 334 -36.95 -11.57 1.94
N LEU A 335 -35.63 -11.42 1.79
CA LEU A 335 -34.89 -12.05 0.71
C LEU A 335 -34.71 -13.57 0.91
N GLY A 336 -34.72 -14.09 2.13
CA GLY A 336 -34.57 -15.53 2.39
C GLY A 336 -33.16 -15.94 2.85
N GLU A 337 -32.94 -17.24 3.04
CA GLU A 337 -31.64 -17.82 3.45
C GLU A 337 -30.68 -17.89 2.26
N ALA A 338 -29.37 -17.83 2.52
CA ALA A 338 -28.37 -18.07 1.48
C ALA A 338 -28.49 -19.49 0.91
N PRO A 339 -28.24 -19.68 -0.41
CA PRO A 339 -27.80 -18.67 -1.40
C PRO A 339 -28.98 -18.02 -2.18
N TYR A 340 -29.69 -17.04 -1.61
CA TYR A 340 -30.79 -16.39 -2.33
C TYR A 340 -30.32 -15.42 -3.43
N VAL A 341 -29.42 -14.48 -3.10
CA VAL A 341 -29.03 -13.40 -4.01
C VAL A 341 -28.33 -13.98 -5.23
N GLU A 342 -27.46 -14.95 -5.01
CA GLU A 342 -26.69 -15.65 -6.05
C GLU A 342 -27.61 -16.40 -7.01
N ASN A 343 -28.53 -17.22 -6.47
CA ASN A 343 -29.51 -17.95 -7.27
C ASN A 343 -30.35 -16.98 -8.10
N HIS A 344 -30.87 -15.91 -7.48
CA HIS A 344 -31.71 -14.94 -8.17
C HIS A 344 -30.98 -14.25 -9.34
N MET A 345 -29.70 -13.89 -9.17
CA MET A 345 -28.94 -13.22 -10.23
C MET A 345 -28.51 -14.19 -11.34
N ILE A 346 -28.21 -15.45 -11.02
CA ILE A 346 -27.98 -16.48 -12.04
C ILE A 346 -29.28 -16.79 -12.79
N ASP A 347 -30.43 -16.80 -12.13
CA ASP A 347 -31.73 -16.99 -12.77
C ASP A 347 -32.07 -15.85 -13.74
N GLN A 348 -31.76 -14.59 -13.39
CA GLN A 348 -31.87 -13.46 -14.33
C GLN A 348 -30.98 -13.68 -15.56
N TYR A 349 -29.76 -14.16 -15.37
CA TYR A 349 -28.83 -14.45 -16.45
C TYR A 349 -29.35 -15.56 -17.38
N LEU A 350 -29.85 -16.65 -16.82
CA LEU A 350 -30.44 -17.76 -17.59
C LEU A 350 -31.76 -17.39 -18.29
N ALA A 351 -32.41 -16.30 -17.86
CA ALA A 351 -33.61 -15.76 -18.50
C ALA A 351 -33.29 -14.78 -19.65
N ASP A 352 -32.02 -14.66 -20.06
CA ASP A 352 -31.52 -13.73 -21.08
C ASP A 352 -31.87 -12.27 -20.78
N GLU A 353 -31.87 -11.89 -19.48
CA GLU A 353 -32.08 -10.49 -19.12
C GLU A 353 -30.90 -9.63 -19.59
N VAL A 354 -31.22 -8.50 -20.25
CA VAL A 354 -30.22 -7.60 -20.84
C VAL A 354 -29.29 -6.99 -19.78
N THR A 355 -29.77 -6.88 -18.55
CA THR A 355 -29.03 -6.32 -17.42
C THR A 355 -29.30 -7.17 -16.19
N ILE A 356 -28.24 -7.69 -15.57
CA ILE A 356 -28.34 -8.41 -14.29
C ILE A 356 -28.42 -7.38 -13.16
N ASP A 357 -29.63 -7.15 -12.67
CA ASP A 357 -29.90 -6.16 -11.64
C ASP A 357 -29.48 -6.67 -10.26
N GLY A 358 -28.63 -5.89 -9.59
CA GLY A 358 -28.25 -6.16 -8.21
C GLY A 358 -29.42 -6.02 -7.25
N ILE A 359 -29.40 -6.78 -6.17
CA ILE A 359 -30.46 -6.78 -5.17
C ILE A 359 -30.20 -5.67 -4.15
N ALA A 360 -31.21 -4.84 -3.90
CA ALA A 360 -31.15 -3.79 -2.89
C ALA A 360 -30.87 -4.39 -1.50
N GLY A 361 -29.93 -3.78 -0.77
CA GLY A 361 -29.35 -4.36 0.43
C GLY A 361 -28.06 -5.10 0.10
N ALA A 362 -28.11 -6.12 -0.77
CA ALA A 362 -27.02 -7.04 -1.11
C ALA A 362 -25.93 -6.48 -2.05
N THR A 363 -25.50 -5.22 -1.88
CA THR A 363 -24.64 -4.53 -2.86
C THR A 363 -23.29 -5.21 -3.08
N VAL A 364 -22.60 -5.68 -2.03
CA VAL A 364 -21.28 -6.30 -2.15
C VAL A 364 -21.38 -7.65 -2.87
N THR A 365 -22.30 -8.50 -2.41
CA THR A 365 -22.61 -9.80 -3.01
C THR A 365 -23.09 -9.65 -4.46
N SER A 366 -23.95 -8.67 -4.74
CA SER A 366 -24.44 -8.41 -6.11
C SER A 366 -23.31 -8.02 -7.06
N ALA A 367 -22.41 -7.14 -6.62
CA ALA A 367 -21.24 -6.76 -7.41
C ALA A 367 -20.28 -7.94 -7.63
N ALA A 368 -20.15 -8.83 -6.63
CA ALA A 368 -19.36 -10.05 -6.74
C ALA A 368 -19.95 -11.03 -7.78
N MET A 369 -21.27 -11.19 -7.78
CA MET A 369 -21.99 -12.05 -8.74
C MET A 369 -21.98 -11.48 -10.16
N GLN A 370 -22.16 -10.17 -10.33
CA GLN A 370 -22.03 -9.52 -11.65
C GLN A 370 -20.66 -9.75 -12.28
N LYS A 371 -19.58 -9.65 -11.49
CA LYS A 371 -18.22 -9.94 -11.96
C LYS A 371 -18.01 -11.42 -12.31
N LEU A 372 -18.61 -12.32 -11.53
CA LEU A 372 -18.57 -13.76 -11.79
C LEU A 372 -19.27 -14.11 -13.09
N ILE A 373 -20.48 -13.59 -13.31
CA ILE A 373 -21.25 -13.77 -14.55
C ILE A 373 -20.50 -13.15 -15.75
N ALA A 374 -19.94 -11.95 -15.61
CA ALA A 374 -19.15 -11.35 -16.69
C ALA A 374 -17.91 -12.19 -17.07
N LEU A 375 -17.24 -12.81 -16.08
CA LEU A 375 -16.12 -13.71 -16.37
C LEU A 375 -16.58 -15.02 -17.03
N LEU A 376 -17.73 -15.54 -16.63
CA LEU A 376 -18.36 -16.70 -17.25
C LEU A 376 -18.68 -16.41 -18.73
N ASP A 377 -19.25 -15.25 -19.06
CA ASP A 377 -19.53 -14.85 -20.44
C ASP A 377 -18.25 -14.83 -21.28
N LEU A 378 -17.17 -14.24 -20.76
CA LEU A 378 -15.87 -14.24 -21.45
C LEU A 378 -15.39 -15.67 -21.72
N PHE A 379 -15.53 -16.56 -20.73
CA PHE A 379 -15.15 -17.96 -20.89
C PHE A 379 -15.99 -18.67 -21.96
N LEU A 380 -17.31 -18.56 -21.90
CA LEU A 380 -18.22 -19.17 -22.88
C LEU A 380 -17.95 -18.67 -24.31
N ILE A 381 -17.68 -17.38 -24.48
CA ILE A 381 -17.29 -16.81 -25.79
C ILE A 381 -16.01 -17.47 -26.31
N GLU A 382 -14.99 -17.64 -25.48
CA GLU A 382 -13.72 -18.25 -25.87
C GLU A 382 -13.88 -19.74 -26.23
N ILE A 383 -14.59 -20.52 -25.40
CA ILE A 383 -14.70 -21.97 -25.61
C ILE A 383 -15.77 -22.36 -26.64
N GLY A 384 -16.82 -21.57 -26.79
CA GLY A 384 -17.89 -21.74 -27.78
C GLY A 384 -17.48 -21.33 -29.19
N GLY A 385 -16.31 -20.71 -29.34
CA GLY A 385 -15.73 -20.34 -30.64
C GLY A 385 -16.27 -19.03 -31.20
N GLY A 386 -16.42 -18.00 -30.34
CA GLY A 386 -16.85 -16.62 -30.61
C GLY A 386 -17.18 -16.31 -32.07
N ASP A 387 -18.47 -16.13 -32.36
CA ASP A 387 -19.00 -15.79 -33.69
C ASP A 387 -18.24 -14.63 -34.40
#